data_AF-A0A8H6Z1D7-F1
#
_entry.id   AF-A0A8H6Z1D7-F1
#
_cell.length_a   1.000
_cell.length_b   1.000
_cell.length_c   1.000
_cell.angle_alpha   90.00
_cell.angle_beta   90.00
_cell.angle_gamma   90.00
#
_symmetry.space_group_name_H-M   'P 1'
#
loop_
_entity.id
_entity.type
_entity.pdbx_description
1 polymer ?
#
loop_
_entity_poly.entity_id
_entity_poly.type
_entity_poly.pdbx_seq_one_letter_code
_entity_poly.pdbx_strand_id
1 'polypeptide(L)'
;MRESFEIYGYNHPAIFYTDNMADKEFLEHCFSSLRDAVIAIKKYPHLEPLEIPPSFQTHVLDMVSTIDAAMVSILHNLPKNNSKDRFIFVDLEWNVETLAQGYVTGRGQTAIFQIAYRDQIYIL
;
A
#
# COMPACT_ATOMS: atom_id res chain seq x y z
N MET A 1 -1.12 -8.74 11.58
CA MET A 1 -0.24 -8.82 10.40
C MET A 1 0.91 -9.82 10.60
N ARG A 2 1.67 -9.76 11.71
CA ARG A 2 2.72 -10.73 12.05
C ARG A 2 2.25 -12.20 12.00
N GLU A 3 1.16 -12.52 12.70
CA GLU A 3 0.58 -13.86 12.74
C GLU A 3 0.21 -14.40 11.36
N SER A 4 -0.23 -13.54 10.44
CA SER A 4 -0.60 -13.94 9.09
C SER A 4 0.61 -14.43 8.28
N PHE A 5 1.79 -13.79 8.43
CA PHE A 5 3.01 -14.25 7.76
C PHE A 5 3.42 -15.65 8.25
N GLU A 6 3.30 -15.90 9.55
CA GLU A 6 3.60 -17.19 10.16
C GLU A 6 2.61 -18.28 9.71
N ILE A 7 1.30 -17.98 9.74
CA ILE A 7 0.23 -18.90 9.31
C ILE A 7 0.39 -19.31 7.85
N TYR A 8 0.77 -18.39 6.97
CA TYR A 8 0.88 -18.65 5.53
C TYR A 8 2.30 -18.97 5.05
N GLY A 9 3.28 -19.08 5.96
CA GLY A 9 4.65 -19.48 5.64
C GLY A 9 5.43 -18.46 4.80
N TYR A 10 5.12 -17.17 4.92
CA TYR A 10 5.79 -16.10 4.19
C TYR A 10 6.91 -15.47 5.03
N ASN A 11 8.00 -15.07 4.36
CA ASN A 11 9.07 -14.31 5.00
C ASN A 11 8.56 -12.93 5.45
N HIS A 12 9.09 -12.44 6.56
CA HIS A 12 8.85 -11.05 6.97
C HIS A 12 9.43 -10.06 5.94
N PRO A 13 8.81 -8.89 5.75
CA PRO A 13 9.35 -7.89 4.83
C PRO A 13 10.71 -7.38 5.31
N ALA A 14 11.64 -7.22 4.37
CA ALA A 14 13.01 -6.81 4.66
C ALA A 14 13.20 -5.28 4.72
N ILE A 15 12.32 -4.52 4.07
CA ILE A 15 12.40 -3.06 3.95
C ILE A 15 10.99 -2.50 4.11
N PHE A 16 10.87 -1.38 4.81
CA PHE A 16 9.64 -0.61 4.95
C PHE A 16 9.90 0.86 4.65
N TYR A 17 8.90 1.50 4.05
CA TYR A 17 8.84 2.94 3.86
C TYR A 17 7.55 3.43 4.51
N THR A 18 7.65 4.49 5.29
CA THR A 18 6.50 5.22 5.82
C THR A 18 6.76 6.71 5.60
N ASP A 19 5.75 7.39 5.08
CA ASP A 19 5.71 8.84 4.93
C ASP A 19 5.21 9.52 6.22
N ASN A 20 4.51 8.78 7.08
CA ASN A 20 3.97 9.23 8.36
C ASN A 20 4.64 8.56 9.57
N MET A 21 5.50 9.31 10.25
CA MET A 21 6.19 8.82 11.46
C MET A 21 5.25 8.50 12.63
N ALA A 22 3.98 8.89 12.58
CA ALA A 22 3.00 8.47 13.59
C ALA A 22 2.76 6.95 13.59
N ASP A 23 2.97 6.28 12.45
CA ASP A 23 2.78 4.83 12.32
C ASP A 23 3.96 4.02 12.89
N LYS A 24 5.04 4.69 13.30
CA LYS A 24 6.28 4.05 13.74
C LYS A 24 6.04 3.00 14.82
N GLU A 25 5.28 3.33 15.88
CA GLU A 25 5.07 2.42 17.01
C GLU A 25 4.30 1.16 16.57
N PHE A 26 3.26 1.34 15.75
CA PHE A 26 2.50 0.23 15.19
C PHE A 26 3.38 -0.66 14.30
N LEU A 27 4.21 -0.06 13.45
CA LEU A 27 5.13 -0.78 12.57
C LEU A 27 6.20 -1.55 13.37
N GLU A 28 6.81 -0.95 14.38
CA GLU A 28 7.77 -1.61 15.28
C GLU A 28 7.13 -2.74 16.09
N HIS A 29 5.84 -2.63 16.43
CA HIS A 29 5.09 -3.70 17.06
C HIS A 29 4.86 -4.88 16.09
N CYS A 30 4.47 -4.59 14.86
CA CYS A 30 4.25 -5.61 13.84
C CYS A 30 5.56 -6.28 13.39
N PHE A 31 6.65 -5.54 13.35
CA PHE A 31 7.94 -5.96 12.81
C PHE A 31 9.07 -5.54 13.76
N SER A 32 9.49 -6.47 14.61
CA SER A 32 10.52 -6.20 15.63
C SER A 32 11.86 -5.77 15.06
N SER A 33 12.18 -6.16 13.81
CA SER A 33 13.40 -5.74 13.11
C SER A 33 13.50 -4.23 12.92
N LEU A 34 12.40 -3.49 12.94
CA LEU A 34 12.40 -2.03 12.85
C LEU A 34 12.91 -1.34 14.13
N ARG A 35 13.17 -2.09 15.21
CA ARG A 35 13.78 -1.55 16.43
C ARG A 35 15.31 -1.54 16.38
N ASP A 36 15.91 -2.23 15.41
CA ASP A 36 17.35 -2.45 15.33
C ASP A 36 17.99 -1.59 14.23
N ALA A 37 18.68 -0.52 14.64
CA ALA A 37 19.55 0.29 13.77
C ALA A 37 18.88 0.82 12.47
N VAL A 38 17.60 1.19 12.51
CA VAL A 38 16.91 1.80 11.37
C VAL A 38 17.49 3.17 11.07
N ILE A 39 18.00 3.34 9.84
CA ILE A 39 18.53 4.61 9.35
C ILE A 39 17.44 5.32 8.56
N ALA A 40 17.03 6.52 9.01
CA ALA A 40 16.11 7.35 8.25
C ALA A 40 16.74 7.75 6.90
N ILE A 41 16.01 7.51 5.81
CA ILE A 41 16.43 7.94 4.49
C ILE A 41 16.29 9.47 4.42
N LYS A 42 17.35 10.15 3.96
CA LYS A 42 17.29 11.60 3.71
C LYS A 42 16.26 11.86 2.63
N LYS A 43 15.35 12.83 2.88
CA LYS A 43 14.43 13.30 1.84
C LYS A 43 15.26 13.74 0.63
N TYR A 44 14.84 13.34 -0.56
CA TYR A 44 15.48 13.69 -1.83
C TYR A 44 14.64 14.75 -2.57
N PRO A 45 14.62 16.02 -2.12
CA PRO A 45 13.73 17.05 -2.68
C PRO A 45 14.10 17.49 -4.10
N HIS A 46 15.24 17.02 -4.62
CA HIS A 46 15.72 17.35 -5.96
C HIS A 46 15.26 16.35 -7.01
N LEU A 47 14.60 15.26 -6.62
CA LEU A 47 14.01 14.32 -7.57
C LEU A 47 12.71 14.91 -8.10
N GLU A 48 12.50 14.76 -9.39
CA GLU A 48 11.22 15.10 -10.01
C GLU A 48 10.09 14.27 -9.39
N PRO A 49 8.88 14.84 -9.25
CA PRO A 49 7.71 14.08 -8.83
C PRO A 49 7.52 12.83 -9.68
N LEU A 50 7.15 11.72 -9.04
CA LEU A 50 6.83 10.50 -9.76
C LEU A 50 5.52 10.72 -10.54
N GLU A 51 5.58 10.55 -11.85
CA GLU A 51 4.40 10.58 -12.72
C GLU A 51 4.00 9.16 -13.15
N ILE A 52 2.69 8.93 -13.28
CA ILE A 52 2.18 7.66 -13.82
C ILE A 52 2.53 7.61 -15.31
N PRO A 53 3.25 6.58 -15.78
CA PRO A 53 3.60 6.48 -17.19
C PRO A 53 2.35 6.43 -18.07
N PRO A 54 2.35 7.07 -19.26
CA PRO A 54 1.18 7.07 -20.16
C PRO A 54 0.73 5.68 -20.63
N SER A 55 1.61 4.67 -20.53
CA SER A 55 1.30 3.28 -20.88
C SER A 55 0.51 2.55 -19.79
N PHE A 56 0.39 3.11 -18.59
CA PHE A 56 -0.31 2.48 -17.48
C PHE A 56 -1.81 2.70 -17.60
N GLN A 57 -2.59 1.68 -17.25
CA GLN A 57 -4.05 1.73 -17.31
C GLN A 57 -4.62 1.91 -15.91
N THR A 58 -5.47 2.93 -15.74
CA THR A 58 -6.18 3.18 -14.48
C THR A 58 -7.65 2.77 -14.63
N HIS A 59 -8.13 1.94 -13.72
CA HIS A 59 -9.51 1.43 -13.70
C HIS A 59 -10.19 1.88 -12.41
N VAL A 60 -11.34 2.55 -12.54
CA VAL A 60 -12.22 2.85 -11.40
C VAL A 60 -13.31 1.79 -11.37
N LEU A 61 -13.40 1.05 -10.27
CA LEU A 61 -14.26 -0.12 -10.12
C LEU A 61 -15.20 0.08 -8.95
N ASP A 62 -16.49 0.30 -9.21
CA ASP A 62 -17.52 0.57 -8.21
C ASP A 62 -18.51 -0.59 -8.01
N MET A 63 -18.34 -1.68 -8.77
CA MET A 63 -19.22 -2.85 -8.74
C MET A 63 -18.49 -4.08 -8.25
N VAL A 64 -19.11 -4.81 -7.31
CA VAL A 64 -18.58 -6.06 -6.72
C VAL A 64 -18.07 -7.04 -7.78
N SER A 65 -18.85 -7.25 -8.86
CA SER A 65 -18.45 -8.17 -9.94
C SER A 65 -17.17 -7.74 -10.67
N THR A 66 -16.98 -6.44 -10.86
CA THR A 66 -15.78 -5.89 -11.52
C THR A 66 -14.57 -5.92 -10.61
N ILE A 67 -14.78 -5.67 -9.31
CA ILE A 67 -13.76 -5.80 -8.26
C ILE A 67 -13.29 -7.26 -8.18
N ASP A 68 -14.21 -8.21 -8.08
CA ASP A 68 -13.89 -9.65 -8.01
C ASP A 68 -13.14 -10.12 -9.25
N ALA A 69 -13.57 -9.70 -10.44
CA ALA A 69 -12.89 -10.02 -11.69
C ALA A 69 -11.46 -9.48 -11.72
N ALA A 70 -11.24 -8.25 -11.23
CA ALA A 70 -9.92 -7.66 -11.11
C ALA A 70 -9.03 -8.43 -10.13
N MET A 71 -9.54 -8.79 -8.94
CA MET A 71 -8.79 -9.58 -7.96
C MET A 71 -8.40 -10.96 -8.50
N VAL A 72 -9.33 -11.66 -9.16
CA VAL A 72 -9.07 -12.96 -9.79
C VAL A 72 -8.02 -12.83 -10.89
N SER A 73 -8.06 -11.76 -11.68
CA SER A 73 -7.07 -11.48 -12.73
C SER A 73 -5.69 -11.24 -12.13
N ILE A 74 -5.57 -10.40 -11.09
CA ILE A 74 -4.30 -10.16 -10.40
C ILE A 74 -3.73 -11.49 -9.89
N LEU A 75 -4.53 -12.27 -9.18
CA LEU A 75 -4.11 -13.56 -8.60
C LEU A 75 -3.67 -14.57 -9.68
N HIS A 76 -4.39 -14.68 -10.80
CA HIS A 76 -4.00 -15.56 -11.91
C HIS A 76 -2.68 -15.15 -12.56
N ASN A 77 -2.40 -13.85 -12.59
CA ASN A 77 -1.22 -13.31 -13.20
C ASN A 77 0.00 -13.31 -12.27
N LEU A 78 -0.15 -13.66 -10.99
CA LEU A 78 0.99 -13.73 -10.08
C LEU A 78 2.01 -14.79 -10.53
N PRO A 79 3.32 -14.49 -10.50
CA PRO A 79 4.36 -15.46 -10.81
C PRO A 79 4.20 -16.73 -9.96
N LYS A 80 4.11 -17.90 -10.60
CA LYS A 80 3.93 -19.19 -9.89
C LYS A 80 5.19 -19.66 -9.16
N ASN A 81 6.37 -19.25 -9.65
CA ASN A 81 7.65 -19.60 -9.04
C ASN A 81 7.97 -18.63 -7.89
N ASN A 82 8.84 -19.06 -6.97
CA ASN A 82 9.36 -18.25 -5.86
C ASN A 82 10.32 -17.13 -6.34
N SER A 83 10.05 -16.54 -7.51
CA SER A 83 10.78 -15.41 -8.04
C SER A 83 10.54 -14.20 -7.13
N LYS A 84 11.59 -13.39 -6.97
CA LYS A 84 11.61 -12.20 -6.11
C LYS A 84 10.71 -11.05 -6.62
N ASP A 85 9.97 -11.28 -7.71
CA ASP A 85 9.25 -10.25 -8.47
C ASP A 85 7.73 -10.34 -8.24
N ARG A 86 7.31 -10.46 -6.98
CA ARG A 86 5.89 -10.38 -6.59
C ARG A 86 5.65 -9.08 -5.85
N PHE A 87 5.47 -8.01 -6.61
CA PHE A 87 5.13 -6.71 -6.05
C PHE A 87 3.67 -6.40 -6.36
N ILE A 88 2.88 -6.26 -5.30
CA ILE A 88 1.58 -5.63 -5.31
C ILE A 88 1.73 -4.40 -4.42
N PHE A 89 1.32 -3.24 -4.91
CA PHE A 89 1.29 -2.03 -4.13
C PHE A 89 -0.16 -1.73 -3.79
N VAL A 90 -0.40 -1.35 -2.54
CA VAL A 90 -1.74 -1.08 -2.03
C VAL A 90 -1.70 0.23 -1.28
N ASP A 91 -2.73 1.03 -1.45
CA ASP A 91 -2.96 2.23 -0.66
C ASP A 91 -4.44 2.38 -0.30
N LEU A 92 -4.70 3.15 0.77
CA LEU A 92 -6.01 3.31 1.38
C LEU A 92 -6.27 4.78 1.68
N GLU A 93 -7.38 5.31 1.18
CA GLU A 93 -7.81 6.67 1.49
C GLU A 93 -9.11 6.65 2.31
N TRP A 94 -9.20 7.53 3.29
CA TRP A 94 -10.37 7.66 4.16
C TRP A 94 -10.90 9.08 4.17
N ASN A 95 -12.20 9.19 4.45
CA ASN A 95 -12.81 10.51 4.67
C ASN A 95 -12.18 11.17 5.90
N VAL A 96 -11.83 12.45 5.79
CA VAL A 96 -11.34 13.26 6.93
C VAL A 96 -12.40 14.25 7.36
N GLU A 97 -12.68 14.27 8.66
CA GLU A 97 -13.57 15.27 9.26
C GLU A 97 -12.75 16.51 9.59
N THR A 98 -13.20 17.66 9.10
CA THR A 98 -12.50 18.94 9.29
C THR A 98 -13.41 19.98 9.93
N LEU A 99 -12.83 20.81 10.79
CA LEU A 99 -13.49 22.03 11.27
C LEU A 99 -13.49 23.10 10.18
N ALA A 100 -14.34 24.13 10.35
CA ALA A 100 -14.39 25.28 9.44
C ALA A 100 -13.02 25.98 9.27
N GLN A 101 -12.12 25.85 10.25
CA GLN A 101 -10.76 26.39 10.22
C GLN A 101 -9.74 25.46 9.54
N GLY A 102 -10.17 24.31 9.00
CA GLY A 102 -9.31 23.35 8.28
C GLY A 102 -8.57 22.34 9.15
N TYR A 103 -8.78 22.33 10.46
CA TYR A 103 -8.18 21.34 11.35
C TYR A 103 -8.89 19.99 11.23
N VAL A 104 -8.11 18.93 11.03
CA VAL A 104 -8.60 17.54 11.04
C VAL A 104 -8.96 17.16 12.46
N THR A 105 -10.20 16.73 12.69
CA THR A 105 -10.72 16.33 14.01
C THR A 105 -11.05 14.85 14.10
N GLY A 106 -11.14 14.17 12.96
CA GLY A 106 -11.53 12.77 12.92
C GLY A 106 -11.21 12.11 11.58
N ARG A 107 -11.29 10.79 11.59
CA ARG A 107 -11.22 9.94 10.40
C ARG A 107 -12.53 9.17 10.29
N GLY A 108 -13.13 9.21 9.11
CA GLY A 108 -14.33 8.45 8.77
C GLY A 108 -13.99 7.07 8.22
N GLN A 109 -14.97 6.44 7.57
CA GLN A 109 -14.80 5.16 6.89
C GLN A 109 -13.83 5.30 5.70
N THR A 110 -13.07 4.24 5.42
CA THR A 110 -12.31 4.10 4.17
C THR A 110 -13.22 4.38 2.99
N ALA A 111 -12.78 5.30 2.14
CA ALA A 111 -13.52 5.76 0.98
C ALA A 111 -13.01 5.10 -0.31
N ILE A 112 -11.70 4.86 -0.41
CA ILE A 112 -11.06 4.35 -1.62
C ILE A 112 -9.99 3.31 -1.23
N PHE A 113 -9.93 2.22 -1.98
CA PHE A 113 -8.85 1.24 -1.94
C PHE A 113 -8.12 1.22 -3.28
N GLN A 114 -6.81 1.41 -3.26
CA GLN A 114 -6.01 1.46 -4.48
C GLN A 114 -5.09 0.25 -4.57
N ILE A 115 -4.99 -0.35 -5.75
CA ILE A 115 -4.04 -1.43 -6.03
C ILE A 115 -3.27 -1.11 -7.30
N ALA A 116 -1.94 -1.16 -7.25
CA ALA A 116 -1.10 -1.15 -8.45
C ALA A 116 -0.44 -2.53 -8.65
N TYR A 117 -0.58 -3.07 -9.86
CA TYR A 117 0.00 -4.33 -10.28
C TYR A 117 0.44 -4.25 -11.75
N ARG A 118 1.74 -4.44 -12.00
CA ARG A 118 2.36 -4.25 -13.33
C ARG A 118 2.10 -2.84 -13.87
N ASP A 119 1.47 -2.73 -15.02
CA ASP A 119 1.07 -1.50 -15.71
C ASP A 119 -0.41 -1.15 -15.44
N GLN A 120 -1.01 -1.73 -14.40
CA GLN A 120 -2.42 -1.54 -14.06
C GLN A 120 -2.56 -0.89 -12.68
N ILE A 121 -3.45 0.08 -12.57
CA ILE A 121 -3.85 0.77 -11.35
C ILE A 121 -5.36 0.59 -11.20
N TYR A 122 -5.81 0.10 -10.05
CA TYR A 122 -7.20 -0.12 -9.71
C TYR A 122 -7.60 0.79 -8.56
N ILE A 123 -8.71 1.50 -8.71
CA ILE A 123 -9.33 2.36 -7.70
C ILE A 123 -10.69 1.75 -7.39
N LEU A 124 -10.82 1.19 -6.18
CA LEU A 124 -12.02 0.50 -5.70
C LEU A 124 -12.75 1.34 -4.63
#